data_AF-V5NKQ7-F1
#
_entry.id   AF-V5NKQ7-F1
#
_cell.length_a   1.000
_cell.length_b   1.000
_cell.length_c   1.000
_cell.angle_alpha   90.00
_cell.angle_beta   90.00
_cell.angle_gamma   90.00
#
_symmetry.space_group_name_H-M   'P 1'
#
loop_
_entity.id
_entity.type
_entity.pdbx_description
1 polymer ?
#
loop_
_entity_poly.entity_id
_entity_poly.type
_entity_poly.pdbx_seq_one_letter_code
_entity_poly.pdbx_strand_id
1 'polypeptide(L)'
;MYSPHYRKRYEEFLKADYPKILFTKNKDLFRVLSFLGIELIGLHVLNQESLNYSFEKLKDATIGESCYKEAHNPIISKKPSYNEPEQRLYINHSAYFRGVSQEIYDYRIGGYCVLDKYLKSHKDESYDFDHVTRIIKVIARTIEIQKTLGFLTSDLPHLKGNGSEALMQEILQNPPPPFNTNIALILSRQAKAIGDFDFDAAFISKETSDNNIYRRGGGTAFPLFCFA
;
A
#
# COMPACT_ATOMS: atom_id res chain seq x y z
N MET A 1 2.32 -5.76 7.53
CA MET A 1 3.26 -5.77 6.38
C MET A 1 3.80 -4.40 5.98
N TYR A 2 3.02 -3.31 6.00
CA TYR A 2 3.51 -1.98 5.63
C TYR A 2 4.21 -1.20 6.77
N SER A 3 4.13 -1.66 8.01
CA SER A 3 4.88 -1.09 9.15
C SER A 3 6.40 -1.22 8.95
N PRO A 4 7.16 -0.11 9.00
CA PRO A 4 8.62 -0.13 8.95
C PRO A 4 9.26 -0.91 10.12
N HIS A 5 8.73 -0.75 11.34
CA HIS A 5 9.24 -1.46 12.51
C HIS A 5 9.00 -2.97 12.42
N TYR A 6 7.85 -3.40 11.90
CA TYR A 6 7.59 -4.83 11.66
C TYR A 6 8.60 -5.40 10.66
N ARG A 7 8.78 -4.75 9.49
CA ARG A 7 9.73 -5.21 8.47
C ARG A 7 11.15 -5.29 9.00
N LYS A 8 11.60 -4.28 9.75
CA LYS A 8 12.94 -4.22 10.33
C LYS A 8 13.14 -5.27 11.44
N ARG A 9 12.19 -5.37 12.37
CA ARG A 9 12.29 -6.29 13.51
C ARG A 9 12.32 -7.75 13.09
N TYR A 10 11.56 -8.09 12.05
CA TYR A 10 11.39 -9.46 11.58
C TYR A 10 12.12 -9.73 10.26
N GLU A 11 13.08 -8.89 9.86
CA GLU A 11 13.72 -8.97 8.53
C GLU A 11 14.29 -10.36 8.23
N GLU A 12 15.12 -10.90 9.12
CA GLU A 12 15.74 -12.22 8.96
C GLU A 12 14.69 -13.34 8.91
N PHE A 13 13.61 -13.21 9.68
CA PHE A 13 12.50 -14.15 9.65
C PHE A 13 11.73 -14.08 8.33
N LEU A 14 11.43 -12.87 7.85
CA LEU A 14 10.70 -12.64 6.59
C LEU A 14 11.48 -13.08 5.33
N LYS A 15 12.80 -13.23 5.43
CA LYS A 15 13.63 -13.83 4.37
C LYS A 15 13.51 -15.36 4.33
N ALA A 16 13.24 -15.99 5.47
CA ALA A 16 13.26 -17.44 5.62
C ALA A 16 11.87 -18.08 5.60
N ASP A 17 10.83 -17.37 6.02
CA ASP A 17 9.49 -17.93 6.24
C ASP A 17 8.37 -16.89 5.99
N TYR A 18 7.13 -17.36 5.96
CA TYR A 18 5.94 -16.55 5.74
C TYR A 18 5.72 -15.54 6.86
N PRO A 19 5.18 -14.34 6.55
CA PRO A 19 4.93 -13.33 7.56
C PRO A 19 3.91 -13.78 8.61
N LYS A 20 4.26 -13.63 9.90
CA LYS A 20 3.34 -13.85 11.02
C LYS A 20 2.68 -12.55 11.45
N ILE A 21 1.35 -12.50 11.45
CA ILE A 21 0.58 -11.30 11.82
C ILE A 21 0.46 -11.21 13.34
N LEU A 22 0.85 -10.07 13.91
CA LEU A 22 0.67 -9.79 15.33
C LEU A 22 -0.67 -9.11 15.56
N PHE A 23 -1.40 -9.58 16.56
CA PHE A 23 -2.67 -8.99 16.98
C PHE A 23 -2.49 -8.22 18.28
N THR A 24 -3.04 -7.01 18.31
CA THR A 24 -3.17 -6.22 19.54
C THR A 24 -4.43 -6.64 20.32
N LYS A 25 -4.37 -6.55 21.65
CA LYS A 25 -5.56 -6.65 22.51
C LYS A 25 -6.33 -5.32 22.62
N ASN A 26 -5.74 -4.22 22.18
CA ASN A 26 -6.36 -2.90 22.15
C ASN A 26 -7.28 -2.82 20.92
N LYS A 27 -8.60 -2.76 21.16
CA LYS A 27 -9.61 -2.73 20.10
C LYS A 27 -9.48 -1.51 19.19
N ASP A 28 -9.14 -0.35 19.76
CA ASP A 28 -9.02 0.89 19.01
C ASP A 28 -7.81 0.84 18.09
N LEU A 29 -6.66 0.37 18.59
CA LEU A 29 -5.48 0.15 17.76
C LEU A 29 -5.78 -0.86 16.64
N PHE A 30 -6.50 -1.95 16.94
CA PHE A 30 -6.89 -2.92 15.92
C PHE A 30 -7.73 -2.28 14.81
N ARG A 31 -8.75 -1.47 15.17
CA ARG A 31 -9.60 -0.76 14.20
C ARG A 31 -8.81 0.24 13.37
N VAL A 32 -7.93 1.02 14.00
CA VAL A 32 -7.07 1.99 13.31
C VAL A 32 -6.15 1.29 12.32
N LEU A 33 -5.47 0.21 12.72
CA LEU A 33 -4.64 -0.58 11.80
C LEU A 33 -5.45 -1.16 10.64
N SER A 34 -6.70 -1.57 10.91
CA SER A 34 -7.61 -2.09 9.88
C SER A 34 -8.02 -0.99 8.89
N PHE A 35 -8.34 0.21 9.36
CA PHE A 35 -8.65 1.36 8.52
C PHE A 35 -7.47 1.75 7.62
N LEU A 36 -6.26 1.85 8.18
CA LEU A 36 -5.06 2.09 7.36
C LEU A 36 -4.82 0.99 6.33
N GLY A 37 -5.14 -0.27 6.67
CA GLY A 37 -5.12 -1.39 5.73
C GLY A 37 -6.13 -1.25 4.59
N ILE A 38 -7.36 -0.85 4.89
CA ILE A 38 -8.42 -0.58 3.91
C ILE A 38 -7.99 0.52 2.94
N GLU A 39 -7.46 1.62 3.47
CA GLU A 39 -6.96 2.74 2.66
C GLU A 39 -5.82 2.29 1.72
N LEU A 40 -4.85 1.52 2.23
CA LEU A 40 -3.77 0.96 1.41
C LEU A 40 -4.28 0.05 0.29
N ILE A 41 -5.23 -0.84 0.58
CA ILE A 41 -5.84 -1.71 -0.43
C ILE A 41 -6.51 -0.86 -1.51
N GLY A 42 -7.34 0.11 -1.11
CA GLY A 42 -8.04 0.99 -2.02
C GLY A 42 -7.11 1.80 -2.92
N LEU A 43 -6.02 2.32 -2.36
CA LEU A 43 -4.96 3.00 -3.11
C LEU A 43 -4.29 2.07 -4.14
N HIS A 44 -3.91 0.85 -3.74
CA HIS A 44 -3.13 -0.05 -4.60
C HIS A 44 -3.95 -0.75 -5.69
N VAL A 45 -5.27 -0.82 -5.53
CA VAL A 45 -6.18 -1.25 -6.60
C VAL A 45 -6.74 -0.10 -7.43
N LEU A 46 -6.30 1.14 -7.17
CA LEU A 46 -6.78 2.36 -7.84
C LEU A 46 -8.31 2.53 -7.77
N ASN A 47 -8.93 2.18 -6.64
CA ASN A 47 -10.36 2.35 -6.43
C ASN A 47 -10.70 3.85 -6.31
N GLN A 48 -11.60 4.35 -7.15
CA GLN A 48 -11.84 5.79 -7.30
C GLN A 48 -12.31 6.48 -6.00
N GLU A 49 -13.17 5.83 -5.21
CA GLU A 49 -13.65 6.39 -3.94
C GLU A 49 -12.50 6.50 -2.93
N SER A 50 -11.67 5.46 -2.85
CA SER A 50 -10.47 5.45 -2.02
C SER A 50 -9.45 6.49 -2.48
N LEU A 51 -9.25 6.66 -3.80
CA LEU A 51 -8.35 7.67 -4.36
C LEU A 51 -8.83 9.08 -4.00
N ASN A 52 -10.12 9.38 -4.18
CA ASN A 52 -10.68 10.70 -3.86
C ASN A 52 -10.44 11.05 -2.40
N TYR A 53 -10.85 10.16 -1.49
CA TYR A 53 -10.64 10.32 -0.05
C TYR A 53 -9.15 10.50 0.31
N SER A 54 -8.29 9.66 -0.26
CA SER A 54 -6.88 9.62 0.13
C SER A 54 -6.08 10.79 -0.43
N PHE A 55 -6.42 11.28 -1.63
CA PHE A 55 -5.72 12.39 -2.26
C PHE A 55 -6.06 13.73 -1.61
N GLU A 56 -7.27 13.88 -1.06
CA GLU A 56 -7.63 15.04 -0.22
C GLU A 56 -6.79 15.13 1.06
N LYS A 57 -6.23 14.01 1.52
CA LYS A 57 -5.37 13.94 2.71
C LYS A 57 -3.88 14.16 2.45
N LEU A 58 -3.47 14.26 1.19
CA LEU A 58 -2.07 14.55 0.86
C LEU A 58 -1.70 15.93 1.40
N LYS A 59 -0.55 16.02 2.06
CA LYS A 59 -0.08 17.29 2.65
C LYS A 59 0.34 18.33 1.61
N ASP A 60 0.68 17.87 0.42
CA ASP A 60 1.12 18.70 -0.70
C ASP A 60 0.29 18.38 -1.94
N ALA A 61 -0.49 19.37 -2.39
CA ALA A 61 -1.37 19.25 -3.55
C ALA A 61 -0.61 19.21 -4.88
N THR A 62 0.66 19.64 -4.91
CA THR A 62 1.50 19.69 -6.11
C THR A 62 2.14 18.35 -6.46
N ILE A 63 2.05 17.35 -5.57
CA ILE A 63 2.59 16.00 -5.77
C ILE A 63 2.04 15.39 -7.05
N GLY A 64 2.95 15.10 -7.98
CA GLY A 64 2.63 14.43 -9.24
C GLY A 64 1.90 15.33 -10.22
N GLU A 65 1.93 16.65 -10.08
CA GLU A 65 1.38 17.54 -11.09
C GLU A 65 2.25 17.53 -12.35
N SER A 66 1.61 17.34 -13.51
CA SER A 66 2.27 17.31 -14.81
C SER A 66 2.59 18.72 -15.31
N CYS A 67 3.78 18.90 -15.87
CA CYS A 67 4.30 20.19 -16.30
C CYS A 67 5.05 20.05 -17.63
N TYR A 68 5.10 21.14 -18.40
CA TYR A 68 5.79 21.21 -19.69
C TYR A 68 6.71 22.43 -19.73
N LYS A 69 7.93 22.26 -20.25
CA LYS A 69 8.86 23.35 -20.56
C LYS A 69 8.56 24.03 -21.89
N GLU A 70 8.08 23.25 -22.86
CA GLU A 70 7.86 23.69 -24.24
C GLU A 70 6.53 23.12 -24.77
N ALA A 71 6.56 22.46 -25.94
CA ALA A 71 5.42 21.80 -26.55
C ALA A 71 5.07 20.48 -25.82
N HIS A 72 3.77 20.15 -25.88
CA HIS A 72 3.23 18.91 -25.34
C HIS A 72 3.75 17.71 -26.15
N ASN A 73 4.79 17.06 -25.64
CA ASN A 73 5.31 15.80 -26.15
C ASN A 73 4.97 14.69 -25.15
N PRO A 74 3.94 13.88 -25.42
CA PRO A 74 3.53 12.82 -24.51
C PRO A 74 4.38 11.55 -24.64
N ILE A 75 5.49 11.52 -25.39
CA ILE A 75 6.25 10.28 -25.60
C ILE A 75 7.22 10.06 -24.44
N ILE A 76 7.18 8.87 -23.81
CA ILE A 76 8.19 8.50 -22.80
C ILE A 76 9.54 8.28 -23.47
N SER A 77 10.56 8.99 -22.99
CA SER A 77 11.92 8.83 -23.49
C SER A 77 12.55 7.50 -23.06
N LYS A 78 13.57 7.07 -23.81
CA LYS A 78 14.36 5.86 -23.48
C LYS A 78 15.14 5.97 -22.16
N LYS A 79 15.31 7.20 -21.64
CA LYS A 79 16.05 7.48 -20.41
C LYS A 79 15.32 8.58 -19.62
N PRO A 80 14.24 8.24 -18.92
CA PRO A 80 13.65 9.14 -17.93
C PRO A 80 14.71 9.56 -16.92
N SER A 81 14.60 10.77 -16.38
CA SER A 81 15.58 11.31 -15.44
C SER A 81 14.90 11.95 -14.24
N TYR A 82 15.58 11.94 -13.10
CA TYR A 82 15.09 12.54 -11.87
C TYR A 82 16.03 13.66 -11.45
N ASN A 83 15.46 14.83 -11.17
CA ASN A 83 16.16 15.97 -10.60
C ASN A 83 15.73 16.10 -9.14
N GLU A 84 16.61 15.68 -8.23
CA GLU A 84 16.38 15.68 -6.79
C GLU A 84 16.25 17.10 -6.20
N PRO A 85 17.15 18.08 -6.48
CA PRO A 85 17.01 19.44 -5.96
C PRO A 85 15.68 20.12 -6.31
N GLU A 86 15.15 19.86 -7.51
CA GLU A 86 13.88 20.44 -7.96
C GLU A 86 12.66 19.54 -7.69
N GLN A 87 12.88 18.31 -7.19
CA GLN A 87 11.86 17.28 -7.01
C GLN A 87 11.05 17.01 -8.30
N ARG A 88 11.75 16.88 -9.42
CA ARG A 88 11.15 16.71 -10.76
C ARG A 88 11.50 15.36 -11.38
N LEU A 89 10.47 14.63 -11.79
CA LEU A 89 10.58 13.41 -12.58
C LEU A 89 10.31 13.71 -14.06
N TYR A 90 11.38 13.74 -14.85
CA TYR A 90 11.31 13.95 -16.29
C TYR A 90 11.01 12.63 -17.01
N ILE A 91 9.95 12.63 -17.82
CA ILE A 91 9.65 11.51 -18.72
C ILE A 91 10.38 11.69 -20.06
N ASN A 92 10.62 12.94 -20.46
CA ASN A 92 11.42 13.35 -21.61
C ASN A 92 12.00 14.77 -21.39
N HIS A 93 12.55 15.41 -22.42
CA HIS A 93 13.16 16.74 -22.29
C HIS A 93 12.16 17.88 -22.05
N SER A 94 10.90 17.73 -22.48
CA SER A 94 9.87 18.78 -22.39
C SER A 94 8.87 18.55 -21.26
N ALA A 95 8.56 17.30 -20.89
CA ALA A 95 7.51 16.95 -19.93
C ALA A 95 8.08 16.34 -18.64
N TYR A 96 7.52 16.74 -17.50
CA TYR A 96 7.91 16.25 -16.18
C TYR A 96 6.78 16.32 -15.15
N PHE A 97 6.99 15.66 -14.02
CA PHE A 97 6.15 15.76 -12.82
C PHE A 97 6.87 16.54 -11.74
N ARG A 98 6.19 17.47 -11.08
CA ARG A 98 6.71 18.17 -9.89
C ARG A 98 6.21 17.53 -8.59
N GLY A 99 6.80 17.94 -7.47
CA GLY A 99 6.44 17.41 -6.15
C GLY A 99 6.80 15.93 -5.97
N VAL A 100 7.75 15.42 -6.77
CA VAL A 100 8.24 14.04 -6.65
C VAL A 100 9.47 14.07 -5.75
N SER A 101 9.28 13.86 -4.45
CA SER A 101 10.40 13.76 -3.51
C SER A 101 11.28 12.52 -3.80
N GLN A 102 12.50 12.51 -3.26
CA GLN A 102 13.40 11.37 -3.42
C GLN A 102 12.77 10.09 -2.86
N GLU A 103 12.07 10.19 -1.73
CA GLU A 103 11.37 9.05 -1.10
C GLU A 103 10.28 8.47 -2.02
N ILE A 104 9.59 9.30 -2.80
CA ILE A 104 8.61 8.87 -3.80
C ILE A 104 9.33 8.24 -4.99
N TYR A 105 10.38 8.88 -5.50
CA TYR A 105 11.15 8.39 -6.64
C TYR A 105 11.79 7.02 -6.36
N ASP A 106 12.42 6.87 -5.19
CA ASP A 106 13.12 5.65 -4.77
C ASP A 106 12.19 4.60 -4.15
N TYR A 107 10.87 4.81 -4.18
CA TYR A 107 9.92 3.88 -3.57
C TYR A 107 9.97 2.51 -4.23
N ARG A 108 10.07 1.46 -3.41
CA ARG A 108 10.25 0.08 -3.87
C ARG A 108 9.14 -0.86 -3.41
N ILE A 109 8.76 -1.74 -4.33
CA ILE A 109 7.98 -2.94 -4.03
C ILE A 109 8.81 -4.14 -4.52
N GLY A 110 9.19 -5.00 -3.59
CA GLY A 110 10.22 -6.00 -3.84
C GLY A 110 11.54 -5.35 -4.25
N GLY A 111 12.23 -5.91 -5.24
CA GLY A 111 13.50 -5.37 -5.76
C GLY A 111 13.35 -4.17 -6.69
N TYR A 112 12.13 -3.77 -7.07
CA TYR A 112 11.89 -2.78 -8.13
C TYR A 112 11.55 -1.41 -7.56
N CYS A 113 12.21 -0.38 -8.08
CA CYS A 113 11.72 1.00 -7.95
C CYS A 113 10.48 1.13 -8.83
N VAL A 114 9.35 1.54 -8.23
CA VAL A 114 8.03 1.48 -8.88
C VAL A 114 7.98 2.41 -10.09
N LEU A 115 8.38 3.68 -9.94
CA LEU A 115 8.34 4.68 -11.00
C LEU A 115 9.36 4.36 -12.11
N ASP A 116 10.59 3.99 -11.75
CA ASP A 116 11.61 3.59 -12.72
C ASP A 116 11.17 2.38 -13.56
N LYS A 117 10.64 1.34 -12.90
CA LYS A 117 10.16 0.13 -13.57
C LYS A 117 8.98 0.44 -14.48
N TYR A 118 8.04 1.27 -14.03
CA TYR A 118 6.87 1.66 -14.82
C TYR A 118 7.31 2.41 -16.09
N LEU A 119 8.10 3.48 -15.95
CA LEU A 119 8.52 4.31 -17.08
C LEU A 119 9.36 3.54 -18.10
N LYS A 120 10.26 2.66 -17.64
CA LYS A 120 11.05 1.81 -18.55
C LYS A 120 10.21 0.78 -19.31
N SER A 121 9.12 0.30 -18.72
CA SER A 121 8.24 -0.69 -19.35
C SER A 121 7.37 -0.09 -20.44
N HIS A 122 7.11 1.22 -20.39
CA HIS A 122 6.25 1.95 -21.34
C HIS A 122 7.06 2.92 -22.23
N LYS A 123 8.36 2.64 -22.44
CA LYS A 123 9.22 3.46 -23.30
C LYS A 123 8.64 3.53 -24.72
N ASP A 124 8.82 4.67 -25.39
CA ASP A 124 8.33 4.92 -26.75
C ASP A 124 6.79 4.89 -26.90
N GLU A 125 6.03 4.73 -25.80
CA GLU A 125 4.56 4.83 -25.79
C GLU A 125 4.09 6.27 -25.53
N SER A 126 2.87 6.57 -25.99
CA SER A 126 2.16 7.79 -25.60
C SER A 126 1.76 7.69 -24.14
N TYR A 127 2.04 8.75 -23.39
CA TYR A 127 1.97 8.75 -21.95
C TYR A 127 0.62 9.21 -21.41
N ASP A 128 0.02 8.40 -20.55
CA ASP A 128 -1.15 8.78 -19.76
C ASP A 128 -0.69 9.54 -18.49
N PHE A 129 -0.69 10.87 -18.59
CA PHE A 129 -0.31 11.75 -17.49
C PHE A 129 -1.18 11.55 -16.26
N ASP A 130 -2.48 11.30 -16.42
CA ASP A 130 -3.38 11.12 -15.29
C ASP A 130 -3.09 9.82 -14.56
N HIS A 131 -2.78 8.75 -15.31
CA HIS A 131 -2.42 7.47 -14.72
C HIS A 131 -1.16 7.55 -13.87
N VAL A 132 -0.10 8.20 -14.37
CA VAL A 132 1.13 8.30 -13.57
C VAL A 132 1.01 9.32 -12.45
N THR A 133 0.24 10.40 -12.64
CA THR A 133 -0.14 11.28 -11.53
C THR A 133 -0.78 10.47 -10.41
N ARG A 134 -1.73 9.58 -10.74
CA ARG A 134 -2.36 8.67 -9.76
C ARG A 134 -1.33 7.78 -9.09
N ILE A 135 -0.41 7.15 -9.83
CA ILE A 135 0.65 6.30 -9.25
C ILE A 135 1.54 7.10 -8.27
N ILE A 136 2.00 8.29 -8.67
CA ILE A 136 2.85 9.15 -7.84
C ILE A 136 2.13 9.50 -6.54
N LYS A 137 0.87 9.92 -6.62
CA LYS A 137 0.04 10.25 -5.45
C LYS A 137 -0.22 9.02 -4.57
N VAL A 138 -0.46 7.85 -5.15
CA VAL A 138 -0.61 6.58 -4.43
C VAL A 138 0.66 6.23 -3.66
N ILE A 139 1.84 6.38 -4.27
CA ILE A 139 3.13 6.16 -3.60
C ILE A 139 3.30 7.15 -2.44
N ALA A 140 3.07 8.44 -2.69
CA ALA A 140 3.17 9.47 -1.66
C ALA A 140 2.28 9.17 -0.46
N ARG A 141 1.00 8.85 -0.69
CA ARG A 141 0.08 8.51 0.38
C ARG A 141 0.45 7.21 1.09
N THR A 142 0.92 6.20 0.34
CA THR A 142 1.42 4.95 0.92
C THR A 142 2.55 5.23 1.90
N ILE A 143 3.52 6.08 1.54
CA ILE A 143 4.62 6.49 2.42
C ILE A 143 4.09 7.18 3.68
N GLU A 144 3.13 8.09 3.56
CA GLU A 144 2.50 8.74 4.72
C GLU A 144 1.85 7.72 5.67
N ILE A 145 1.09 6.77 5.12
CA ILE A 145 0.49 5.68 5.91
C ILE A 145 1.57 4.82 6.57
N GLN A 146 2.68 4.53 5.90
CA GLN A 146 3.79 3.78 6.48
C GLN A 146 4.44 4.53 7.65
N LYS A 147 4.55 5.86 7.58
CA LYS A 147 5.02 6.70 8.69
C LYS A 147 4.04 6.64 9.86
N THR A 148 2.74 6.77 9.60
CA THR A 148 1.67 6.59 10.61
C THR A 148 1.75 5.21 11.28
N LEU A 149 1.89 4.14 10.49
CA LEU A 149 2.09 2.79 11.00
C LEU A 149 3.37 2.68 11.84
N GLY A 150 4.43 3.40 11.48
CA GLY A 150 5.66 3.50 12.28
C GLY A 150 5.37 3.97 13.70
N PHE A 151 4.64 5.08 13.87
CA PHE A 151 4.26 5.56 15.20
C PHE A 151 3.39 4.54 15.96
N LEU A 152 2.34 4.03 15.31
CA LEU A 152 1.36 3.10 15.92
C LEU A 152 1.93 1.73 16.29
N THR A 153 3.05 1.33 15.69
CA THR A 153 3.68 0.01 15.90
C THR A 153 5.10 0.13 16.48
N SER A 154 5.43 1.29 17.04
CA SER A 154 6.74 1.57 17.63
C SER A 154 7.07 0.66 18.82
N ASP A 155 6.07 0.15 19.54
CA ASP A 155 6.21 -0.70 20.72
C ASP A 155 6.14 -2.21 20.42
N LEU A 156 6.33 -2.60 19.15
CA LEU A 156 6.40 -4.01 18.74
C LEU A 156 7.39 -4.81 19.62
N PRO A 157 7.01 -6.02 20.09
CA PRO A 157 5.84 -6.80 19.66
C PRO A 157 4.57 -6.56 20.48
N HIS A 158 4.58 -5.61 21.42
CA HIS A 158 3.52 -5.49 22.43
C HIS A 158 2.23 -4.88 21.90
N LEU A 159 2.32 -3.91 20.98
CA LEU A 159 1.17 -3.26 20.34
C LEU A 159 0.13 -2.78 21.36
N LYS A 160 0.55 -2.09 22.40
CA LYS A 160 -0.35 -1.58 23.46
C LYS A 160 -1.17 -0.39 22.97
N GLY A 161 -0.58 0.46 22.13
CA GLY A 161 -1.21 1.68 21.60
C GLY A 161 -1.12 2.89 22.52
N ASN A 162 -0.44 2.77 23.66
CA ASN A 162 -0.47 3.76 24.75
C ASN A 162 0.31 5.08 24.48
N GLY A 163 0.94 5.21 23.31
CA GLY A 163 1.74 6.38 22.94
C GLY A 163 1.20 7.09 21.70
N SER A 164 -0.04 6.79 21.31
CA SER A 164 -0.62 7.24 20.04
C SER A 164 -2.13 7.47 20.14
N GLU A 165 -2.67 7.71 21.34
CA GLU A 165 -4.10 7.88 21.58
C GLU A 165 -4.69 9.00 20.71
N ALA A 166 -4.07 10.18 20.68
CA ALA A 166 -4.57 11.30 19.87
C ALA A 166 -4.64 10.94 18.38
N LEU A 167 -3.60 10.32 17.85
CA LEU A 167 -3.55 9.85 16.45
C LEU A 167 -4.59 8.77 16.17
N MET A 168 -4.77 7.81 17.10
CA MET A 168 -5.80 6.79 16.97
C MET A 168 -7.19 7.42 16.96
N GLN A 169 -7.47 8.39 17.84
CA GLN A 169 -8.76 9.08 17.88
C GLN A 169 -9.03 9.88 16.60
N GLU A 170 -8.02 10.56 16.05
CA GLU A 170 -8.14 11.28 14.78
C GLU A 170 -8.57 10.35 13.63
N ILE A 171 -7.95 9.17 13.54
CA ILE A 171 -8.24 8.17 12.50
C ILE A 171 -9.61 7.53 12.73
N LEU A 172 -9.98 7.24 13.98
CA LEU A 172 -11.28 6.66 14.33
C LEU A 172 -12.44 7.61 14.02
N GLN A 173 -12.25 8.92 14.16
CA GLN A 173 -13.27 9.94 13.87
C GLN A 173 -13.49 10.14 12.37
N ASN A 174 -12.47 9.86 11.54
CA ASN A 174 -12.53 10.04 10.09
C ASN A 174 -12.09 8.77 9.37
N PRO A 175 -12.85 7.66 9.48
CA PRO A 175 -12.47 6.39 8.86
C PRO A 175 -12.45 6.52 7.32
N PRO A 176 -11.63 5.71 6.62
CA PRO A 176 -11.68 5.65 5.18
C PRO A 176 -13.03 5.11 4.71
N PRO A 177 -13.44 5.45 3.47
CA PRO A 177 -14.65 4.88 2.90
C PRO A 177 -14.57 3.35 2.95
N PRO A 178 -15.69 2.66 3.23
CA PRO A 178 -15.71 1.22 3.21
C PRO A 178 -15.31 0.76 1.81
N PHE A 179 -14.41 -0.22 1.75
CA PHE A 179 -13.97 -0.77 0.47
C PHE A 179 -15.04 -1.76 -0.04
N ASN A 180 -16.19 -1.22 -0.49
CA ASN A 180 -17.41 -1.92 -0.90
C ASN A 180 -17.20 -2.85 -2.10
N THR A 181 -16.49 -3.93 -1.84
CA THR A 181 -16.21 -5.00 -2.77
C THR A 181 -16.65 -6.28 -2.08
N ASN A 182 -17.25 -7.20 -2.84
CA ASN A 182 -17.60 -8.54 -2.36
C ASN A 182 -16.33 -9.35 -2.14
N ILE A 183 -15.56 -8.98 -1.12
CA ILE A 183 -14.27 -9.57 -0.82
C ILE A 183 -14.40 -10.49 0.39
N ALA A 184 -13.90 -11.70 0.21
CA ALA A 184 -13.74 -12.69 1.26
C ALA A 184 -12.26 -12.79 1.69
N LEU A 185 -12.01 -12.76 2.99
CA LEU A 185 -10.78 -13.23 3.60
C LEU A 185 -10.88 -14.75 3.75
N ILE A 186 -10.00 -15.50 3.09
CA ILE A 186 -9.95 -16.96 3.18
C ILE A 186 -8.78 -17.35 4.07
N LEU A 187 -9.06 -18.03 5.18
CA LEU A 187 -8.05 -18.58 6.08
C LEU A 187 -7.93 -20.10 5.86
N SER A 188 -6.73 -20.62 5.59
CA SER A 188 -6.48 -22.05 5.46
C SER A 188 -5.55 -22.56 6.56
N ARG A 189 -5.94 -23.69 7.17
CA ARG A 189 -5.14 -24.45 8.13
C ARG A 189 -4.33 -25.51 7.39
N GLN A 190 -3.11 -25.19 6.96
CA GLN A 190 -2.24 -26.17 6.29
C GLN A 190 -1.28 -26.89 7.24
N ALA A 191 -1.70 -27.18 8.48
CA ALA A 191 -0.87 -27.82 9.50
C ALA A 191 -0.63 -29.33 9.26
N LYS A 192 -1.61 -30.07 8.71
CA LYS A 192 -1.55 -31.55 8.70
C LYS A 192 -0.64 -32.20 7.66
N ALA A 193 -0.19 -31.48 6.63
CA ALA A 193 0.61 -32.07 5.55
C ALA A 193 2.12 -32.04 5.83
N ILE A 194 2.58 -31.20 6.76
CA ILE A 194 4.00 -30.99 7.09
C ILE A 194 4.35 -31.20 8.57
N GLY A 195 3.36 -31.54 9.42
CA GLY A 195 3.60 -31.90 10.82
C GLY A 195 3.88 -30.73 11.76
N ASP A 196 3.54 -29.51 11.35
CA ASP A 196 3.78 -28.28 12.10
C ASP A 196 2.48 -27.71 12.69
N PHE A 197 2.55 -27.11 13.88
CA PHE A 197 1.39 -26.57 14.61
C PHE A 197 1.07 -25.11 14.28
N ASP A 198 1.97 -24.40 13.59
CA ASP A 198 1.86 -22.95 13.39
C ASP A 198 1.84 -22.53 11.90
N PHE A 199 0.70 -22.66 11.19
CA PHE A 199 0.45 -21.87 9.96
C PHE A 199 -1.05 -21.58 9.70
N ASP A 200 -1.35 -20.29 9.51
CA ASP A 200 -2.60 -19.78 8.92
C ASP A 200 -2.26 -19.04 7.61
N ALA A 201 -2.60 -19.61 6.46
CA ALA A 201 -2.49 -18.92 5.17
C ALA A 201 -3.74 -18.03 4.97
N ALA A 202 -3.53 -16.74 4.68
CA ALA A 202 -4.61 -15.78 4.46
C ALA A 202 -4.64 -15.29 3.01
N PHE A 203 -5.79 -15.40 2.34
CA PHE A 203 -6.01 -14.94 0.97
C PHE A 203 -7.17 -13.94 0.92
N ILE A 204 -7.17 -13.09 -0.11
CA ILE A 204 -8.25 -12.14 -0.40
C ILE A 204 -8.83 -12.53 -1.76
N SER A 205 -10.13 -12.84 -1.82
CA SER A 205 -10.83 -13.16 -3.06
C SER A 205 -12.01 -12.23 -3.28
N LYS A 206 -12.19 -11.76 -4.52
CA LYS A 206 -13.39 -11.02 -4.97
C LYS A 206 -14.49 -11.93 -5.56
N GLU A 207 -14.16 -13.21 -5.76
CA GLU A 207 -15.04 -14.23 -6.30
C GLU A 207 -15.40 -15.25 -5.21
N THR A 208 -16.56 -15.89 -5.32
CA THR A 208 -16.92 -17.02 -4.48
C THR A 208 -15.92 -18.17 -4.69
N SER A 209 -15.29 -18.60 -3.61
CA SER A 209 -14.42 -19.78 -3.62
C SER A 209 -15.24 -20.99 -3.19
N ASP A 210 -15.31 -22.01 -4.04
CA ASP A 210 -15.64 -23.35 -3.57
C ASP A 210 -14.50 -23.79 -2.62
N ASN A 211 -14.82 -24.43 -1.50
CA ASN A 211 -13.89 -24.75 -0.40
C ASN A 211 -12.83 -25.80 -0.77
N ASN A 212 -12.65 -26.08 -2.06
CA ASN A 212 -11.82 -27.14 -2.62
C ASN A 212 -10.47 -26.64 -3.17
N ILE A 213 -9.99 -25.47 -2.74
CA ILE A 213 -8.66 -24.96 -3.15
C ILE A 213 -7.51 -25.89 -2.69
N TYR A 214 -7.72 -26.76 -1.69
CA TYR A 214 -6.78 -27.83 -1.35
C TYR A 214 -7.49 -29.13 -0.96
N ARG A 215 -7.06 -30.24 -1.58
CA ARG A 215 -7.55 -31.60 -1.34
C ARG A 215 -7.42 -32.09 0.12
N ARG A 216 -6.80 -31.32 1.04
CA ARG A 216 -6.49 -31.73 2.44
C ARG A 216 -6.39 -30.59 3.48
N GLY A 217 -6.93 -29.39 3.24
CA GLY A 217 -6.68 -28.25 4.15
C GLY A 217 -7.72 -27.10 4.14
N GLY A 218 -8.96 -27.40 3.76
CA GLY A 218 -10.10 -26.47 3.57
C GLY A 218 -9.96 -25.05 4.09
N GLY A 219 -10.18 -24.07 3.21
CA GLY A 219 -10.24 -22.65 3.58
C GLY A 219 -11.58 -22.29 4.22
N THR A 220 -11.59 -21.39 5.20
CA THR A 220 -12.81 -20.72 5.70
C THR A 220 -12.88 -19.33 5.11
N ALA A 221 -13.93 -19.04 4.33
CA ALA A 221 -14.17 -17.73 3.73
C ALA A 221 -14.99 -16.85 4.68
N PHE A 222 -14.44 -15.70 5.06
CA PHE A 222 -15.10 -14.67 5.86
C PHE A 222 -15.37 -13.45 4.99
N PRO A 223 -16.62 -12.94 4.91
CA PRO A 223 -16.86 -11.64 4.30
C PRO A 223 -16.05 -10.58 5.06
N LEU A 224 -15.25 -9.79 4.33
CA LEU A 224 -14.33 -8.81 4.94
C LEU A 224 -15.09 -7.65 5.64
N PHE A 225 -16.38 -7.49 5.35
CA PHE A 225 -17.26 -6.46 5.91
C PHE A 225 -18.41 -7.08 6.71
N CYS A 226 -18.10 -7.57 7.91
CA CYS A 226 -19.09 -7.88 8.94
C CYS A 226 -18.59 -7.33 10.28
N PHE A 227 -18.46 -6.01 10.38
CA PHE A 227 -18.43 -5.34 11.68
C PHE A 227 -19.48 -4.25 11.66
N ALA A 228 -20.72 -4.67 11.94
CA ALA A 228 -21.79 -3.78 12.38
C ALA A 228 -21.67 -3.59 13.90
#